data_AF-A0A061SGV7-F1
#
_entry.id   AF-A0A061SGV7-F1
#
_cell.length_a   1.000
_cell.length_b   1.000
_cell.length_c   1.000
_cell.angle_alpha   90.00
_cell.angle_beta   90.00
_cell.angle_gamma   90.00
#
_symmetry.space_group_name_H-M   'P 1'
#
loop_
_entity.id
_entity.type
_entity.pdbx_description
1 polymer ?
#
loop_
_entity_poly.entity_id
_entity_poly.type
_entity_poly.pdbx_seq_one_letter_code
_entity_poly.pdbx_strand_id
1 'polypeptide(L)'
;MGWQPLGISVRELCLEHTLPTGQSFRWRQTRNSPVEFTGVLGRRIVSLQQNTYSIDYKVLSRCEDETRDSDSVALAEYFQKDVCLEKLCQTWAVRDKRFASVRTCA
;
A
#
# COMPACT_ATOMS: atom_id res chain seq x y z
N MET A 1 15.90 -5.61 -12.78
CA MET A 1 15.29 -4.86 -11.65
C MET A 1 14.22 -5.75 -11.04
N GLY A 2 14.44 -6.26 -9.82
CA GLY A 2 13.52 -7.19 -9.15
C GLY A 2 12.55 -6.49 -8.21
N TRP A 3 11.60 -7.26 -7.67
CA TRP A 3 10.75 -6.82 -6.56
C TRP A 3 11.59 -6.53 -5.31
N GLN A 4 11.23 -5.50 -4.56
CA GLN A 4 11.87 -5.10 -3.31
C GLN A 4 10.79 -5.03 -2.21
N PRO A 5 11.09 -5.45 -0.98
CA PRO A 5 10.13 -5.36 0.10
C PRO A 5 9.88 -3.90 0.48
N LEU A 6 8.62 -3.48 0.59
CA LEU A 6 8.28 -2.17 1.16
C LEU A 6 8.37 -2.15 2.69
N GLY A 7 8.35 -3.35 3.30
CA GLY A 7 8.39 -3.51 4.75
C GLY A 7 7.11 -3.05 5.44
N ILE A 8 5.96 -3.26 4.79
CA ILE A 8 4.62 -3.04 5.34
C ILE A 8 3.90 -4.39 5.33
N SER A 9 3.26 -4.73 6.45
CA SER A 9 2.48 -5.96 6.55
C SER A 9 1.10 -5.80 5.91
N VAL A 10 0.50 -6.91 5.47
CA VAL A 10 -0.87 -6.89 4.91
C VAL A 10 -1.95 -6.44 5.91
N ARG A 11 -1.65 -6.44 7.22
CA ARG A 11 -2.54 -5.90 8.26
C ARG A 11 -2.52 -4.38 8.32
N GLU A 12 -1.40 -3.77 7.94
CA GLU A 12 -1.21 -2.33 7.91
C GLU A 12 -1.58 -1.74 6.54
N LEU A 13 -1.51 -2.54 5.48
CA LEU A 13 -1.89 -2.15 4.12
C LEU A 13 -2.43 -3.34 3.32
N CYS A 14 -3.71 -3.30 2.97
CA CYS A 14 -4.32 -4.22 1.99
C CYS A 14 -4.58 -3.47 0.68
N LEU A 15 -3.92 -3.89 -0.41
CA LEU A 15 -3.98 -3.17 -1.69
C LEU A 15 -5.40 -3.13 -2.27
N GLU A 16 -6.13 -4.24 -2.20
CA GLU A 16 -7.50 -4.36 -2.74
C GLU A 16 -8.50 -3.48 -1.98
N HIS A 17 -8.26 -3.22 -0.70
CA HIS A 17 -9.12 -2.35 0.13
C HIS A 17 -8.68 -0.89 0.12
N THR A 18 -7.51 -0.57 -0.45
CA THR A 18 -6.94 0.78 -0.41
C THR A 18 -6.91 1.44 -1.78
N LEU A 19 -6.40 0.77 -2.80
CA LEU A 19 -6.13 1.38 -4.10
C LEU A 19 -7.39 1.63 -4.95
N PRO A 20 -8.40 0.74 -5.00
CA PRO A 20 -9.59 0.95 -5.82
C PRO A 20 -10.75 1.67 -5.10
N THR A 21 -10.54 2.19 -3.87
CA THR A 21 -11.64 2.73 -3.04
C THR A 21 -11.88 4.24 -3.19
N GLY A 22 -11.41 4.84 -4.29
CA GLY A 22 -11.65 6.25 -4.61
C GLY A 22 -10.75 7.26 -3.89
N GLN A 23 -9.81 6.79 -3.06
CA GLN A 23 -8.77 7.63 -2.46
C GLN A 23 -7.74 8.10 -3.50
N SER A 24 -7.50 7.27 -4.52
CA SER A 24 -6.66 7.59 -5.67
C SER A 24 -7.20 6.90 -6.91
N PHE A 25 -7.14 7.59 -8.06
CA PHE A 25 -7.58 7.05 -9.36
C PHE A 25 -6.40 6.64 -10.26
N ARG A 26 -5.16 6.75 -9.75
CA ARG A 26 -3.93 6.54 -10.53
C ARG A 26 -3.44 5.11 -10.54
N TRP A 27 -4.14 4.20 -9.87
CA TRP A 27 -3.77 2.79 -9.75
C TRP A 27 -4.69 1.92 -10.61
N ARG A 28 -4.09 0.96 -11.32
CA ARG A 28 -4.80 -0.07 -12.09
C ARG A 28 -4.35 -1.43 -11.62
N GLN A 29 -5.31 -2.33 -11.38
CA GLN A 29 -5.00 -3.72 -11.13
C GLN A 29 -4.48 -4.35 -12.43
N THR A 30 -3.26 -4.86 -12.39
CA THR A 30 -2.59 -5.47 -13.55
C THR A 30 -2.54 -6.99 -13.45
N ARG A 31 -2.77 -7.55 -12.25
CA ARG A 31 -2.83 -8.99 -12.02
C ARG A 31 -3.75 -9.31 -10.84
N ASN A 32 -4.42 -10.46 -10.91
CA ASN A 32 -5.34 -10.92 -9.86
C ASN A 32 -4.67 -11.84 -8.83
N SER A 33 -3.68 -12.66 -9.23
CA SER A 33 -3.00 -13.60 -8.32
C SER A 33 -1.53 -13.84 -8.69
N PRO A 34 -0.59 -13.45 -7.80
CA PRO A 34 -0.77 -12.48 -6.71
C PRO A 34 -1.41 -11.17 -7.19
N VAL A 35 -2.05 -10.48 -6.25
CA VAL A 35 -2.65 -9.18 -6.51
C VAL A 35 -1.54 -8.21 -6.85
N GLU A 36 -1.61 -7.61 -8.03
CA GLU A 36 -0.67 -6.58 -8.47
C GLU A 36 -1.40 -5.36 -8.98
N PHE A 37 -0.92 -4.19 -8.56
CA PHE A 37 -1.37 -2.90 -9.04
C PHE A 37 -0.20 -2.15 -9.64
N THR A 38 -0.44 -1.45 -10.74
CA THR A 38 0.52 -0.51 -11.31
C THR A 38 -0.10 0.87 -11.36
N GLY A 39 0.68 1.87 -10.97
CA GLY A 39 0.21 3.24 -10.92
C GLY A 39 1.35 4.24 -10.91
N VAL A 40 0.97 5.50 -10.75
CA VAL A 40 1.94 6.60 -10.72
C VAL A 40 1.92 7.23 -9.33
N LEU A 41 3.10 7.29 -8.72
CA LEU A 41 3.36 7.88 -7.41
C LEU A 41 4.43 8.95 -7.56
N GLY A 42 4.07 10.20 -7.25
CA GLY A 42 4.93 11.35 -7.56
C GLY A 42 5.36 11.32 -9.03
N ARG A 43 6.67 11.18 -9.25
CA ARG A 43 7.32 11.14 -10.57
C ARG A 43 7.90 9.75 -10.89
N ARG A 44 7.28 8.70 -10.35
CA ARG A 44 7.63 7.29 -10.52
C ARG A 44 6.44 6.51 -11.07
N ILE A 45 6.70 5.59 -11.99
CA ILE A 45 5.76 4.52 -12.33
C ILE A 45 6.13 3.32 -11.46
N VAL A 46 5.19 2.85 -10.65
CA VAL A 46 5.43 1.81 -9.63
C VAL A 46 4.44 0.68 -9.81
N SER A 47 4.93 -0.55 -9.76
CA SER A 47 4.11 -1.74 -9.52
C SER A 47 4.23 -2.15 -8.05
N LEU A 48 3.10 -2.50 -7.45
CA LEU A 48 2.98 -3.07 -6.12
C LEU A 48 2.42 -4.48 -6.24
N GLN A 49 2.94 -5.39 -5.43
CA GLN A 49 2.47 -6.76 -5.32
C GLN A 49 2.17 -7.06 -3.86
N GLN A 50 1.01 -7.65 -3.60
CA GLN A 50 0.67 -8.16 -2.28
C GLN A 50 0.96 -9.67 -2.24
N ASN A 51 1.86 -10.06 -1.34
CA ASN A 51 2.12 -11.44 -0.99
C ASN A 51 1.33 -11.82 0.26
N THR A 52 1.49 -13.06 0.76
CA THR A 52 0.77 -13.55 1.95
C THR A 52 0.96 -12.68 3.19
N TYR A 53 2.13 -12.05 3.36
CA TYR A 53 2.48 -11.32 4.58
C TYR A 53 3.00 -9.90 4.36
N SER A 54 3.44 -9.57 3.15
CA SER A 54 4.12 -8.30 2.85
C SER A 54 3.66 -7.68 1.54
N ILE A 55 3.86 -6.37 1.45
CA ILE A 55 3.78 -5.62 0.20
C ILE A 55 5.20 -5.46 -0.36
N ASP A 56 5.35 -5.85 -1.62
CA ASP A 56 6.56 -5.62 -2.40
C ASP A 56 6.29 -4.57 -3.46
N TYR A 57 7.34 -3.86 -3.87
CA TYR A 57 7.28 -2.85 -4.91
C TYR A 57 8.36 -3.04 -5.96
N LYS A 58 8.10 -2.49 -7.14
CA LYS A 58 9.04 -2.42 -8.25
C LYS A 58 8.81 -1.11 -8.98
N VAL A 59 9.85 -0.29 -9.08
CA VAL A 59 9.80 0.95 -9.85
C VAL A 59 10.13 0.65 -11.30
N LEU A 60 9.15 0.86 -12.18
CA LEU A 60 9.24 0.60 -13.62
C LEU A 60 9.98 1.73 -14.34
N SER A 61 9.75 2.97 -13.92
CA SER A 61 10.38 4.16 -14.50
C SER A 61 10.38 5.32 -13.49
N ARG A 62 11.34 6.24 -13.68
CA ARG A 62 11.57 7.44 -12.87
C ARG A 62 11.90 8.61 -13.78
N CYS A 63 11.53 9.83 -13.39
CA CYS A 63 12.10 11.04 -13.97
C CYS A 63 13.57 11.21 -13.53
N GLU A 64 14.37 12.00 -14.28
CA GLU A 64 15.83 12.10 -14.14
C GLU A 64 16.33 12.55 -12.75
N ASP A 65 15.54 13.37 -12.06
CA ASP A 65 15.82 13.91 -10.73
C ASP A 65 15.27 13.04 -9.58
N GLU A 66 14.66 11.88 -9.85
CA GLU A 66 14.41 10.86 -8.82
C GLU A 66 15.52 9.80 -8.80
N THR A 67 15.91 9.36 -7.61
CA THR A 67 16.91 8.30 -7.43
C THR A 67 16.27 7.00 -6.94
N ARG A 68 17.00 5.90 -7.08
CA ARG A 68 16.58 4.61 -6.51
C ARG A 68 16.45 4.66 -4.99
N ASP A 69 17.34 5.41 -4.33
CA ASP A 69 17.40 5.50 -2.87
C ASP A 69 16.21 6.27 -2.28
N SER A 70 15.57 7.13 -3.06
CA SER A 70 14.37 7.87 -2.67
C SER A 70 13.06 7.12 -2.92
N ASP A 71 13.08 5.97 -3.60
CA ASP A 71 11.87 5.21 -3.93
C ASP A 71 11.13 4.71 -2.69
N SER A 72 11.85 4.09 -1.76
CA SER A 72 11.26 3.50 -0.55
C SER A 72 10.73 4.59 0.37
N VAL A 73 11.40 5.75 0.43
CA VAL A 73 10.97 6.92 1.20
C VAL A 73 9.67 7.47 0.63
N ALA A 74 9.61 7.73 -0.69
CA ALA A 74 8.41 8.25 -1.33
C ALA A 74 7.20 7.29 -1.19
N LEU A 75 7.43 5.98 -1.26
CA LEU A 75 6.40 4.98 -1.02
C LEU A 75 5.94 4.94 0.44
N ALA A 76 6.87 5.00 1.39
CA ALA A 76 6.56 5.03 2.81
C ALA A 76 5.72 6.26 3.18
N GLU A 77 6.08 7.44 2.66
CA GLU A 77 5.32 8.67 2.84
C GLU A 77 3.91 8.58 2.22
N TYR A 78 3.80 8.11 0.99
CA TYR A 78 2.51 7.98 0.28
C TYR A 78 1.53 7.07 1.02
N PHE A 79 2.01 5.96 1.59
CA PHE A 79 1.21 5.02 2.36
C PHE A 79 1.17 5.32 3.86
N GLN A 80 1.70 6.48 4.29
CA GLN A 80 1.74 6.89 5.69
C GLN A 80 2.29 5.79 6.62
N LYS A 81 3.37 5.13 6.20
CA LYS A 81 3.93 3.93 6.84
C LYS A 81 4.23 4.10 8.33
N ASP A 82 4.53 5.31 8.78
CA ASP A 82 4.85 5.60 10.18
C ASP A 82 3.60 5.59 11.10
N VAL A 83 2.41 5.55 10.52
CA VAL A 83 1.14 5.44 11.25
C VAL A 83 0.78 3.97 11.45
N CYS A 84 0.68 3.54 12.70
CA CYS A 84 0.25 2.19 13.03
C CYS A 84 -1.28 2.06 12.94
N LEU A 85 -1.77 1.47 11.85
CA LEU A 85 -3.19 1.27 11.58
C LEU A 85 -3.81 0.32 12.60
N GLU A 86 -3.12 -0.75 13.01
CA GLU A 86 -3.62 -1.67 14.03
C GLU A 86 -3.94 -0.94 15.35
N LYS A 87 -3.06 -0.03 15.80
CA LYS A 87 -3.28 0.77 17.01
C LYS A 87 -4.48 1.72 16.88
N LEU A 88 -4.65 2.35 15.71
CA LEU A 88 -5.82 3.19 15.42
C LEU A 88 -7.11 2.36 15.44
N CYS A 89 -7.11 1.23 14.74
CA CYS A 89 -8.23 0.30 14.69
C CYS A 89 -8.61 -0.24 16.08
N GLN A 90 -7.64 -0.58 16.93
CA GLN A 90 -7.91 -0.97 18.32
C GLN A 90 -8.60 0.16 19.10
N THR A 91 -8.10 1.39 18.95
CA THR A 91 -8.65 2.57 19.60
C THR A 91 -10.09 2.85 19.16
N TRP A 92 -10.39 2.73 17.86
CA TRP A 92 -11.74 2.94 17.32
C TRP A 92 -12.70 1.81 17.71
N ALA A 93 -12.25 0.55 17.69
CA ALA A 93 -13.09 -0.59 18.05
C ALA A 93 -13.58 -0.55 19.51
N VAL A 94 -12.78 0.01 20.44
CA VAL A 94 -13.21 0.20 21.84
C VAL A 94 -14.35 1.21 21.94
N ARG A 95 -14.38 2.22 21.07
CA ARG A 95 -15.32 3.34 21.13
C ARG A 95 -16.58 3.14 20.28
N ASP A 96 -16.50 2.31 19.25
CA ASP A 96 -17.58 2.08 18.30
C ASP A 96 -17.79 0.57 18.05
N LYS A 97 -18.94 0.06 18.53
CA LYS A 97 -19.35 -1.33 18.34
C LYS A 97 -19.58 -1.68 16.87
N ARG A 98 -20.08 -0.75 16.07
CA ARG A 98 -20.29 -0.97 14.63
C ARG A 98 -18.93 -1.11 13.94
N PHE A 99 -17.99 -0.21 14.21
CA PHE A 99 -16.63 -0.33 13.70
C PHE A 99 -15.99 -1.68 14.09
N ALA A 100 -16.10 -2.07 15.36
CA ALA A 100 -15.58 -3.35 15.85
C ALA A 100 -16.15 -4.55 15.06
N SER A 101 -17.45 -4.55 14.75
CA SER A 101 -18.08 -5.62 13.96
C SER A 101 -17.55 -5.70 12.52
N VAL A 102 -17.39 -4.55 11.84
CA VAL A 102 -16.94 -4.51 10.44
C VAL A 102 -15.50 -4.98 10.30
N ARG A 103 -14.63 -4.60 11.25
CA ARG A 103 -13.21 -4.98 11.24
C ARG A 103 -12.98 -6.49 11.28
N THR A 104 -13.86 -7.25 11.94
CA THR A 104 -13.70 -8.71 12.09
C THR A 104 -14.06 -9.47 10.81
N CYS A 105 -14.67 -8.80 9.83
CA CYS A 105 -15.10 -9.38 8.56
C CYS A 105 -14.14 -9.07 7.40
N ALA A 106 -13.03 -8.37 7.66
CA ALA A 106 -11.96 -8.06 6.70
C ALA A 106 -10.66 -8.75 7.13
#